data_AF-A0A4Y2HQR5-F1
#
_entry.id   AF-A0A4Y2HQR5-F1
#
_cell.length_a   1.000
_cell.length_b   1.000
_cell.length_c   1.000
_cell.angle_alpha   90.00
_cell.angle_beta   90.00
_cell.angle_gamma   90.00
#
_symmetry.space_group_name_H-M   'P 1'
#
loop_
_entity.id
_entity.type
_entity.pdbx_description
1 polymer ?
#
loop_
_entity_poly.entity_id
_entity_poly.type
_entity_poly.pdbx_seq_one_letter_code
_entity_poly.pdbx_strand_id
1 'polypeptide(L)'
;MEIILLYRAPAWANNITSRQQRLLNSIQRKFLLNITGAYSTTPTAALQVIEGITPLHMKSQMESILVRVDRLRRDCHWEGSSFLCQDFQQPNPPIIIHPANFDLQDRISIVSDPHPPAEAIYTDGSYLEGEKGCAFCVIQNNIQIHQ
;
A
#
# COMPACT_ATOMS: atom_id res chain seq x y z
N MET A 1 -12.06 4.32 -1.35
CA MET A 1 -12.96 3.15 -1.43
C MET A 1 -12.34 1.99 -2.20
N GLU A 2 -11.64 2.26 -3.31
CA GLU A 2 -11.06 1.22 -4.18
C GLU A 2 -10.12 0.25 -3.45
N ILE A 3 -9.24 0.77 -2.59
CA ILE A 3 -8.27 -0.03 -1.81
C ILE A 3 -8.96 -1.12 -0.96
N ILE A 4 -10.10 -0.80 -0.34
CA ILE A 4 -10.81 -1.73 0.56
C ILE A 4 -11.39 -2.91 -0.23
N LEU A 5 -11.93 -2.64 -1.43
CA LEU A 5 -12.51 -3.66 -2.29
C LEU A 5 -11.42 -4.57 -2.88
N LEU A 6 -10.29 -3.99 -3.27
CA LEU A 6 -9.16 -4.71 -3.86
C LEU A 6 -8.41 -5.57 -2.84
N TYR A 7 -8.23 -5.08 -1.61
CA TYR A 7 -7.55 -5.84 -0.55
C TYR A 7 -8.20 -7.21 -0.30
N ARG A 8 -9.54 -7.28 -0.36
CA ARG A 8 -10.28 -8.55 -0.18
C ARG A 8 -10.53 -9.30 -1.50
N ALA A 9 -10.20 -8.72 -2.66
CA ALA A 9 -10.46 -9.32 -3.95
C ALA A 9 -9.89 -10.75 -4.10
N PRO A 10 -8.67 -11.08 -3.62
CA PRO A 10 -8.14 -12.45 -3.74
C PRO A 10 -9.03 -13.55 -3.14
N ALA A 11 -9.88 -13.21 -2.17
CA ALA A 11 -10.77 -14.17 -1.52
C ALA A 11 -12.01 -14.53 -2.37
N TRP A 12 -12.46 -13.64 -3.27
CA TRP A 12 -13.75 -13.82 -3.97
C TRP A 12 -13.71 -13.52 -5.48
N ALA A 13 -12.69 -12.80 -5.98
CA ALA A 13 -12.60 -12.35 -7.37
C ALA A 13 -11.94 -13.38 -8.30
N ASN A 14 -11.74 -14.62 -7.85
CA ASN A 14 -11.23 -15.71 -8.68
C ASN A 14 -12.14 -15.99 -9.88
N ASN A 15 -13.46 -15.93 -9.68
CA ASN A 15 -14.48 -16.07 -10.71
C ASN A 15 -15.60 -15.07 -10.46
N ILE A 16 -15.51 -13.88 -11.08
CA ILE A 16 -16.52 -12.83 -10.95
C ILE A 16 -17.74 -13.20 -11.80
N THR A 17 -18.90 -13.29 -11.15
CA THR A 17 -20.20 -13.49 -11.81
C THR A 17 -20.69 -12.19 -12.45
N SER A 18 -21.58 -12.29 -13.44
CA SER A 18 -22.22 -11.13 -14.08
C SER A 18 -22.92 -10.20 -13.06
N ARG A 19 -23.50 -10.78 -11.99
CA ARG A 19 -24.11 -10.01 -10.89
C ARG A 19 -23.07 -9.18 -10.12
N GLN A 20 -21.94 -9.79 -9.76
CA GLN A 20 -20.85 -9.10 -9.06
C GLN A 20 -20.23 -8.01 -9.95
N GLN A 21 -20.05 -8.29 -11.25
CA GLN A 21 -19.55 -7.31 -12.20
C GLN A 21 -20.47 -6.07 -12.29
N ARG A 22 -21.79 -6.28 -12.40
CA ARG A 22 -22.77 -5.17 -12.40
C ARG A 22 -22.73 -4.36 -11.11
N LEU A 23 -22.57 -5.03 -9.95
CA LEU A 23 -22.45 -4.35 -8.67
C LEU A 23 -21.18 -3.48 -8.61
N LEU A 24 -20.03 -4.03 -9.01
CA LEU A 24 -18.76 -3.31 -9.04
C LEU A 24 -18.81 -2.11 -9.99
N ASN A 25 -19.41 -2.29 -11.18
CA ASN A 25 -19.63 -1.20 -12.14
C ASN A 25 -20.55 -0.12 -11.57
N SER A 26 -21.60 -0.48 -10.83
CA SER A 26 -22.50 0.48 -10.17
C SER A 26 -21.78 1.29 -9.09
N ILE A 27 -20.94 0.64 -8.28
CA ILE A 27 -20.10 1.29 -7.28
C ILE A 27 -19.15 2.28 -7.98
N GLN A 28 -18.37 1.81 -8.95
CA GLN A 28 -17.40 2.63 -9.68
C GLN A 28 -18.06 3.81 -10.42
N ARG A 29 -19.22 3.59 -11.03
CA ARG A 29 -19.98 4.62 -11.77
C ARG A 29 -20.28 5.84 -10.91
N LYS A 30 -20.64 5.67 -9.63
CA LYS A 30 -20.92 6.80 -8.74
C LYS A 30 -19.71 7.70 -8.59
N PHE A 31 -18.52 7.12 -8.45
CA PHE A 31 -17.27 7.88 -8.37
C PHE A 31 -16.95 8.57 -9.69
N LEU A 32 -17.08 7.85 -10.81
CA LEU A 32 -16.81 8.41 -12.14
C LEU A 32 -17.71 9.62 -12.45
N LEU A 33 -19.01 9.54 -12.13
CA LEU A 33 -19.93 10.66 -12.32
C LEU A 33 -19.59 11.85 -11.42
N ASN A 34 -19.18 11.60 -10.18
CA ASN A 34 -18.77 12.66 -9.25
C ASN A 34 -17.50 13.37 -9.70
N ILE A 35 -16.54 12.65 -10.28
CA ILE A 35 -15.27 13.21 -10.77
C ILE A 35 -15.49 13.99 -12.07
N THR A 36 -16.20 13.38 -13.03
CA THR A 36 -16.39 13.96 -14.38
C THR A 36 -17.44 15.07 -14.42
N GLY A 37 -18.40 15.08 -13.48
CA GLY A 37 -19.59 15.93 -13.56
C GLY A 37 -20.50 15.60 -14.76
N ALA A 38 -20.31 14.45 -15.40
CA ALA A 38 -21.05 14.08 -16.60
C ALA A 38 -22.53 13.78 -16.30
N TYR A 39 -23.37 13.81 -17.33
CA TYR A 39 -24.78 13.44 -17.20
C TYR A 39 -24.95 12.00 -16.71
N SER A 40 -25.99 11.78 -15.90
CA SER A 40 -26.32 10.46 -15.34
C SER A 40 -26.66 9.39 -16.38
N THR A 41 -26.90 9.79 -17.64
CA THR A 41 -27.13 8.90 -18.80
C THR A 41 -25.84 8.53 -19.54
N THR A 42 -24.72 9.18 -19.25
CA THR A 42 -23.44 8.93 -19.92
C THR A 42 -22.98 7.49 -19.68
N PRO A 43 -22.62 6.70 -20.71
CA PRO A 43 -22.20 5.30 -20.52
C PRO A 43 -20.98 5.16 -19.60
N THR A 44 -20.98 4.19 -18.67
CA THR A 44 -19.84 3.98 -17.74
C THR A 44 -18.55 3.67 -18.49
N ALA A 45 -18.61 2.92 -19.59
CA ALA A 45 -17.43 2.63 -20.40
C ALA A 45 -16.80 3.90 -20.99
N ALA A 46 -17.62 4.87 -21.43
CA ALA A 46 -17.11 6.15 -21.92
C ALA A 46 -16.41 6.94 -20.80
N LEU A 47 -17.00 6.97 -19.60
CA LEU A 47 -16.37 7.62 -18.44
C LEU A 47 -15.04 6.96 -18.07
N GLN A 48 -14.96 5.63 -18.09
CA GLN A 48 -13.73 4.88 -17.82
C GLN A 48 -12.63 5.21 -18.83
N VAL A 49 -12.97 5.31 -20.13
CA VAL A 49 -12.02 5.65 -21.18
C VAL A 49 -11.53 7.09 -21.06
N ILE A 50 -12.44 8.05 -20.84
CA ILE A 50 -12.10 9.48 -20.70
C ILE A 50 -11.20 9.70 -19.48
N GLU A 51 -11.51 9.07 -18.35
CA GLU A 51 -10.72 9.18 -17.13
C GLU A 51 -9.46 8.30 -17.13
N GLY A 52 -9.32 7.39 -18.10
CA GLY A 52 -8.24 6.39 -18.11
C GLY A 52 -8.33 5.39 -16.93
N ILE A 53 -9.52 5.18 -16.36
CA ILE A 53 -9.72 4.33 -15.18
C ILE A 53 -10.16 2.93 -15.61
N THR A 54 -9.35 1.93 -15.26
CA THR A 54 -9.66 0.51 -15.49
C THR A 54 -10.94 0.07 -14.76
N PRO A 55 -11.80 -0.79 -15.36
CA PRO A 55 -12.96 -1.35 -14.67
C PRO A 55 -12.61 -2.09 -13.38
N LEU A 56 -13.38 -1.84 -12.32
CA LEU A 56 -13.10 -2.34 -10.97
C LEU A 56 -13.08 -3.88 -10.89
N HIS A 57 -13.93 -4.55 -11.68
CA HIS A 57 -13.97 -6.01 -11.73
C HIS A 57 -12.70 -6.61 -12.35
N MET A 58 -12.14 -5.97 -13.38
CA MET A 58 -10.86 -6.38 -13.97
C MET A 58 -9.73 -6.22 -12.95
N LYS A 59 -9.65 -5.06 -12.29
CA LYS A 59 -8.64 -4.82 -11.25
C LYS A 59 -8.74 -5.83 -10.10
N SER A 60 -9.96 -6.18 -9.68
CA SER A 60 -10.20 -7.21 -8.67
C SER A 60 -9.71 -8.60 -9.11
N GLN A 61 -9.93 -8.97 -10.37
CA GLN A 61 -9.43 -10.23 -10.93
C GLN A 61 -7.90 -10.23 -11.02
N MET A 62 -7.30 -9.12 -11.44
CA MET A 62 -5.84 -8.98 -11.51
C MET A 62 -5.19 -9.15 -10.14
N GLU A 63 -5.73 -8.53 -9.09
CA GLU A 63 -5.26 -8.73 -7.70
C GLU A 63 -5.37 -10.20 -7.27
N SER A 64 -6.47 -10.86 -7.64
CA SER A 64 -6.68 -12.28 -7.35
C SER A 64 -5.67 -13.18 -8.08
N ILE A 65 -5.34 -12.85 -9.33
CA ILE A 65 -4.31 -13.53 -10.14
C ILE A 65 -2.95 -13.32 -9.51
N LEU A 66 -2.59 -12.07 -9.21
CA LEU A 66 -1.30 -11.72 -8.61
C LEU A 66 -1.08 -12.48 -7.31
N VAL A 67 -2.02 -12.44 -6.37
CA VAL A 67 -1.89 -13.17 -5.10
C VAL A 67 -1.77 -14.68 -5.33
N ARG A 68 -2.51 -15.23 -6.29
CA ARG A 68 -2.48 -16.67 -6.56
C ARG A 68 -1.14 -17.13 -7.14
N VAL A 69 -0.60 -16.37 -8.08
CA VAL A 69 0.64 -16.72 -8.79
C VAL A 69 1.88 -16.34 -7.96
N ASP A 70 1.91 -15.14 -7.37
CA ASP A 70 3.07 -14.63 -6.63
C ASP A 70 3.16 -15.15 -5.19
N ARG A 71 2.04 -15.16 -4.45
CA ARG A 71 2.05 -15.54 -3.02
C ARG A 71 1.74 -17.01 -2.81
N LEU A 72 0.73 -17.52 -3.51
CA LEU A 72 0.27 -18.91 -3.35
C LEU A 72 0.98 -19.88 -4.30
N ARG A 73 1.84 -19.36 -5.19
CA ARG A 73 2.68 -20.14 -6.11
C ARG A 73 1.87 -21.16 -6.92
N ARG A 74 0.71 -20.72 -7.41
CA ARG A 74 -0.21 -21.51 -8.24
C ARG A 74 -0.44 -20.85 -9.59
N ASP A 75 -0.23 -21.64 -10.63
CA ASP A 75 -0.55 -21.23 -12.00
C ASP A 75 -2.04 -20.94 -12.13
N CYS A 76 -2.37 -20.05 -13.06
CA CYS A 76 -3.77 -19.81 -13.38
C CYS A 76 -4.02 -19.38 -14.82
N HIS A 77 -5.25 -19.58 -15.24
CA HIS A 77 -5.71 -19.18 -16.56
C HIS A 77 -6.74 -18.06 -16.41
N TRP A 78 -6.60 -17.01 -17.21
CA TRP A 78 -7.54 -15.91 -17.27
C TRP A 78 -7.57 -15.31 -18.67
N GLU A 79 -8.77 -15.15 -19.22
CA GLU A 79 -9.04 -14.56 -20.54
C GLU A 79 -8.15 -15.12 -21.67
N GLY A 80 -8.00 -16.45 -21.73
CA GLY A 80 -7.18 -17.10 -22.76
C GLY A 80 -5.67 -17.08 -22.48
N SER A 81 -5.22 -16.37 -21.44
CA SER A 81 -3.82 -16.26 -21.05
C SER A 81 -3.50 -17.17 -19.86
N SER A 82 -2.36 -17.87 -19.92
CA SER A 82 -1.81 -18.62 -18.79
C SER A 82 -0.78 -17.79 -18.05
N PHE A 83 -0.94 -17.68 -16.74
CA PHE A 83 0.02 -17.05 -15.82
C PHE A 83 0.70 -18.15 -15.03
N LEU A 84 1.99 -18.39 -15.30
CA LEU A 84 2.77 -19.40 -14.59
C LEU A 84 3.47 -18.77 -13.40
N CYS A 85 3.49 -19.49 -12.29
CA CYS A 85 4.19 -19.12 -11.07
C CYS A 85 5.70 -18.86 -11.31
N GLN A 86 6.28 -19.54 -12.30
CA GLN A 86 7.70 -19.45 -12.64
C GLN A 86 8.07 -18.12 -13.31
N ASP A 87 7.12 -17.46 -13.95
CA ASP A 87 7.34 -16.18 -14.63
C ASP A 87 7.45 -15.01 -13.62
N PHE A 88 7.06 -15.23 -12.37
CA PHE A 88 7.04 -14.22 -11.32
C PHE A 88 8.22 -14.39 -10.38
N GLN A 89 8.93 -13.28 -10.14
CA GLN A 89 10.09 -13.26 -9.26
C GLN A 89 9.74 -13.90 -7.91
N GLN A 90 10.63 -14.76 -7.42
CA GLN A 90 10.46 -15.38 -6.11
C GLN A 90 10.75 -14.31 -5.04
N PRO A 91 9.90 -14.16 -4.00
CA PRO A 91 10.26 -13.35 -2.86
C PRO A 91 11.53 -13.92 -2.27
N ASN A 92 12.45 -13.02 -1.90
CA ASN A 92 13.59 -13.43 -1.11
C ASN A 92 13.07 -14.18 0.11
N PRO A 93 13.76 -15.27 0.53
CA PRO A 93 13.39 -15.94 1.75
C PRO A 93 13.31 -14.91 2.88
N PRO A 94 12.27 -14.96 3.72
CA PRO A 94 12.15 -14.04 4.84
C PRO A 94 13.42 -14.12 5.67
N ILE A 95 13.96 -12.96 6.05
CA ILE A 95 15.13 -12.88 6.92
C ILE A 95 14.71 -13.49 8.26
N ILE A 96 15.21 -14.69 8.56
CA ILE A 96 14.93 -15.43 9.81
C ILE A 96 15.84 -14.89 10.94
N ILE A 97 16.02 -13.58 11.00
CA ILE A 97 16.67 -12.95 12.14
C ILE A 97 15.55 -12.61 13.09
N HIS A 98 15.52 -13.31 14.22
CA HIS A 98 14.64 -12.97 15.33
C HIS A 98 14.85 -11.48 15.67
N PRO A 99 13.80 -10.68 15.95
CA PRO A 99 13.97 -9.25 16.25
C PRO A 99 14.98 -8.96 17.36
N ALA A 100 15.11 -9.87 18.34
CA ALA A 100 16.12 -9.74 19.41
C ALA A 100 17.57 -10.02 18.96
N ASN A 101 17.76 -10.65 17.80
CA ASN A 101 19.06 -10.93 17.17
C ASN A 101 19.36 -9.92 16.05
N PHE A 102 18.51 -8.91 15.87
CA PHE A 102 18.71 -7.86 14.88
C PHE A 102 19.77 -6.90 15.40
N ASP A 103 21.02 -7.14 15.02
CA ASP A 103 22.12 -6.27 15.41
C ASP A 103 22.04 -4.94 14.66
N LEU A 104 21.69 -3.88 15.37
CA LEU A 104 21.65 -2.51 14.86
C LEU A 104 23.04 -1.87 14.77
N GLN A 105 24.07 -2.46 15.37
CA GLN A 105 25.38 -1.80 15.54
C GLN A 105 26.07 -1.53 14.21
N ASP A 106 25.94 -2.40 13.21
CA ASP A 106 26.64 -2.26 11.93
C ASP A 106 25.95 -1.31 10.92
N ARG A 107 24.76 -0.78 11.25
CA ARG A 107 23.99 0.09 10.34
C ARG A 107 23.70 1.48 10.86
N ILE A 108 23.85 1.71 12.17
CA ILE A 108 23.74 3.04 12.76
C ILE A 108 25.15 3.48 13.14
N SER A 109 25.79 4.29 12.29
CA SER A 109 26.94 5.05 12.72
C SER A 109 26.43 6.13 13.68
N ILE A 110 26.32 5.79 14.96
CA ILE A 110 26.24 6.79 16.01
C ILE A 110 27.65 7.34 16.12
N VAL A 111 27.94 8.38 15.34
CA VAL A 111 29.10 9.23 15.63
C VAL A 111 28.79 9.88 16.97
N SER A 112 29.21 9.24 18.06
CA SER A 112 29.24 9.87 19.36
C SER A 112 30.27 10.98 19.29
N ASP A 113 29.79 12.22 19.26
CA ASP A 113 30.65 13.38 19.35
C ASP A 113 31.49 13.25 20.64
N PRO A 114 32.84 13.31 20.59
CA PRO A 114 33.70 13.02 21.75
C PRO A 114 33.49 13.96 22.94
N HIS A 115 32.75 15.05 22.73
CA HIS A 115 32.36 16.01 23.75
C HIS A 115 30.85 16.24 23.65
N PRO A 116 30.02 15.51 24.40
CA PRO A 116 28.60 15.84 24.46
C PRO A 116 28.48 17.27 24.99
N PRO A 117 27.76 18.17 24.30
CA PRO A 117 27.53 19.50 24.81
C PRO A 117 26.82 19.39 26.17
N ALA A 118 27.15 20.31 27.09
CA ALA A 118 26.56 20.33 28.44
C ALA A 118 25.01 20.40 28.40
N GLU A 119 24.44 20.77 27.26
CA GLU A 119 23.02 20.81 26.98
C GLU A 119 22.79 20.35 25.52
N ALA A 120 21.91 19.38 25.32
CA ALA A 120 21.53 18.85 24.02
C ALA A 120 20.01 18.86 23.86
N ILE A 121 19.53 19.45 22.77
CA ILE A 121 18.09 19.54 22.46
C ILE A 121 17.78 18.54 21.35
N TYR A 122 16.87 17.61 21.62
CA TYR A 122 16.39 16.63 20.65
C TYR A 122 14.95 16.93 20.29
N THR A 123 14.66 17.02 19.00
CA THR A 123 13.30 17.18 18.49
C THR A 123 12.85 15.88 17.84
N ASP A 124 11.60 15.47 18.02
CA ASP A 124 11.09 14.18 17.54
C ASP A 124 11.02 14.03 16.00
N GLY A 125 11.30 15.12 15.26
CA GLY A 125 11.36 15.13 13.80
C GLY A 125 10.04 14.77 13.12
N SER A 126 8.91 14.81 13.83
CA SER A 126 7.63 14.39 13.30
C SER A 126 7.02 15.48 12.41
N TYR A 127 6.88 15.15 11.13
CA TYR A 127 6.25 16.00 10.12
C TYR A 127 5.08 15.24 9.50
N LEU A 128 3.85 15.68 9.78
CA LEU A 128 2.64 15.13 9.20
C LEU A 128 1.80 16.28 8.62
N GLU A 129 1.55 16.21 7.31
CA GLU A 129 0.57 17.05 6.58
C GLU A 129 0.57 18.56 6.91
N GLY A 130 1.75 19.18 6.96
CA GLY A 130 1.86 20.64 7.03
C GLY A 130 1.76 21.24 8.44
N GLU A 131 1.44 20.44 9.46
CA GLU A 131 1.55 20.82 10.86
C GLU A 131 2.76 20.11 11.48
N LYS A 132 3.69 20.89 12.04
CA LYS A 132 4.82 20.35 12.81
C LYS A 132 4.39 20.18 14.25
N GLY A 133 4.31 18.94 14.72
CA GLY A 133 4.39 18.67 16.14
C GLY A 133 5.80 19.06 16.61
N CYS A 134 5.89 19.90 17.64
CA CYS A 134 7.17 20.31 18.20
C CYS A 134 7.28 19.75 19.62
N ALA A 135 7.57 18.45 19.74
CA ALA A 135 8.10 17.92 20.99
C ALA A 135 9.63 18.04 20.93
N PHE A 136 10.19 18.74 21.92
CA PHE A 136 11.63 18.77 22.12
C PHE A 136 11.93 18.29 23.54
N CYS A 137 13.00 17.53 23.72
CA CYS A 137 13.54 17.24 25.03
C CYS A 137 14.93 17.84 25.17
N VAL A 138 15.18 18.44 26.32
CA VAL A 138 16.50 19.00 26.65
C VAL A 138 17.17 18.06 27.64
N ILE A 139 18.35 17.59 27.27
CA ILE A 139 19.19 16.72 28.09
C ILE A 139 20.43 17.52 28.50
N GLN A 140 20.64 17.66 29.81
CA GLN A 140 21.82 18.27 30.39
C GLN A 140 22.54 17.24 31.26
N ASN A 141 23.81 16.98 30.98
CA ASN A 141 24.63 15.97 31.68
C ASN A 141 23.94 14.59 31.80
N ASN A 142 23.32 14.12 30.70
CA ASN A 142 22.54 12.87 30.63
C ASN A 142 21.27 12.82 31.51
N ILE A 143 20.79 13.97 32.00
CA ILE A 143 19.53 14.08 32.73
C ILE A 143 18.55 14.90 31.88
N GLN A 144 17.34 14.38 31.65
CA GLN A 144 16.28 15.14 30.98
C GLN A 144 15.73 16.19 31.94
N ILE A 145 15.77 17.46 31.51
CA ILE A 145 15.36 18.60 32.33
C ILE A 145 14.07 19.27 31.83
N HIS A 146 13.75 19.16 30.53
CA HIS A 146 12.55 19.78 29.93
C HIS A 146 11.92 18.93 28.81
N GLN A 147 10.59 19.09 28.62
CA GLN A 147 9.74 18.52 27.57
C GLN A 147 8.63 19.50 27.18
#